data_AF-A0A357G0R7-F1
#
_entry.id   AF-A0A357G0R7-F1
#
_cell.length_a   1.000
_cell.length_b   1.000
_cell.length_c   1.000
_cell.angle_alpha   90.00
_cell.angle_beta   90.00
_cell.angle_gamma   90.00
#
_symmetry.space_group_name_H-M   'P 1'
#
loop_
_entity.id
_entity.type
_entity.pdbx_description
1 polymer ?
#
loop_
_entity_poly.entity_id
_entity_poly.type
_entity_poly.pdbx_seq_one_letter_code
_entity_poly.pdbx_strand_id
1 'polypeptide(L)' 'MASYILKRLLLMIPTLFGIMLVSFVIIQFVPGGPVERMIAQLQGHNTEATARFGGSSGGDIGGSV' A
#
# COMPACT_ATOMS: atom_id res chain seq x y z
N MET A 1 -20.72 38.15 2.31
CA MET A 1 -19.39 37.61 2.66
C MET A 1 -19.36 36.07 2.72
N ALA A 2 -20.32 35.39 3.38
CA ALA A 2 -20.37 33.92 3.43
C ALA A 2 -20.37 33.23 2.04
N SER A 3 -21.08 33.79 1.07
CA SER A 3 -21.16 33.28 -0.31
C SER A 3 -19.80 33.33 -1.06
N TYR A 4 -18.90 34.22 -0.66
CA TYR A 4 -17.56 34.34 -1.25
C TYR A 4 -16.61 33.27 -0.72
N ILE A 5 -16.74 32.95 0.57
CA ILE A 5 -15.99 31.86 1.23
C ILE A 5 -16.48 30.51 0.69
N LEU A 6 -17.80 30.32 0.54
CA LEU A 6 -18.37 29.11 -0.05
C LEU A 6 -17.92 28.91 -1.50
N LYS A 7 -17.86 30.00 -2.30
CA LYS A 7 -17.28 29.95 -3.66
C LYS A 7 -15.81 29.52 -3.64
N ARG A 8 -15.00 30.07 -2.72
CA ARG A 8 -13.59 29.68 -2.57
C ARG A 8 -13.41 28.20 -2.20
N LEU A 9 -14.24 27.70 -1.28
CA LEU A 9 -14.22 26.30 -0.87
C LEU A 9 -14.68 25.37 -1.99
N LEU A 10 -15.74 25.76 -2.71
CA LEU A 10 -16.25 25.00 -3.85
C LEU A 10 -15.25 24.98 -5.02
N LEU A 11 -14.47 26.05 -5.21
CA LEU A 11 -13.37 26.13 -6.19
C LEU A 11 -12.11 25.34 -5.76
N MET A 12 -11.96 24.94 -4.50
CA MET A 12 -10.85 24.08 -4.05
C MET A 12 -11.09 22.60 -4.39
N ILE A 13 -12.34 22.16 -4.43
CA ILE A 13 -12.69 20.79 -4.83
C ILE A 13 -12.21 20.46 -6.25
N PRO A 14 -12.44 21.28 -7.30
CA PRO A 14 -11.98 20.98 -8.65
C PRO A 14 -10.46 21.01 -8.79
N THR A 15 -9.73 21.83 -8.01
CA THR A 15 -8.26 21.79 -8.03
C THR A 15 -7.73 20.49 -7.42
N LEU A 16 -8.29 20.07 -6.28
CA LEU A 16 -7.96 18.78 -5.65
C LEU A 16 -8.31 17.59 -6.55
N PHE A 17 -9.46 17.63 -7.20
CA PHE A 17 -9.88 16.58 -8.13
C PHE A 17 -8.96 16.51 -9.36
N GLY A 18 -8.58 17.67 -9.91
CA GLY A 18 -7.65 17.75 -11.03
C GLY A 18 -6.29 17.13 -10.72
N ILE A 19 -5.65 17.52 -9.61
CA ILE A 19 -4.35 16.95 -9.22
C ILE A 19 -4.46 15.46 -8.91
N MET A 20 -5.56 15.01 -8.29
CA MET A 20 -5.77 13.61 -7.96
C MET A 20 -5.94 12.77 -9.23
N LEU A 21 -6.71 13.26 -10.21
CA LEU A 21 -6.91 12.59 -11.50
C LEU A 21 -5.60 12.52 -12.29
N VAL A 22 -4.83 13.61 -12.35
CA VAL A 22 -3.51 13.61 -13.00
C VAL A 22 -2.57 12.63 -12.31
N SER A 23 -2.52 12.65 -10.97
CA SER A 23 -1.68 11.73 -10.19
C SER A 23 -2.10 10.27 -10.42
N PHE A 24 -3.39 9.99 -10.46
CA PHE A 24 -3.94 8.67 -10.75
C PHE A 24 -3.53 8.17 -12.13
N VAL A 25 -3.67 9.03 -13.15
CA VAL A 25 -3.25 8.73 -14.52
C VAL A 25 -1.74 8.43 -14.57
N ILE A 26 -0.91 9.24 -13.93
CA ILE A 26 0.54 9.03 -13.85
C ILE A 26 0.86 7.68 -13.20
N ILE A 27 0.24 7.35 -12.07
CA ILE A 27 0.47 6.09 -11.35
C ILE A 27 0.06 4.89 -12.20
N GLN A 28 -1.06 4.97 -12.92
CA GLN A 28 -1.51 3.89 -13.82
C GLN A 28 -0.55 3.65 -14.99
N PHE A 29 0.18 4.68 -15.43
CA PHE A 29 1.22 4.56 -16.46
C PHE A 29 2.57 4.09 -15.92
N VAL A 30 2.70 3.82 -14.62
CA VAL A 30 3.84 3.13 -14.00
C VAL A 30 3.38 1.70 -13.68
N PRO A 31 3.26 0.79 -14.68
CA PRO A 31 2.43 -0.42 -14.61
C PRO A 31 3.13 -1.59 -13.92
N GLY A 32 4.10 -1.33 -13.06
CA GLY A 32 4.83 -2.33 -12.31
C GLY A 32 5.33 -1.67 -11.04
N GLY A 33 4.50 -1.68 -10.00
CA GLY A 33 4.67 -0.74 -8.92
C GLY A 33 5.95 -0.99 -8.11
N PRO A 34 6.71 0.08 -7.83
CA PRO A 34 7.71 0.09 -6.75
C PRO A 34 7.07 -0.28 -5.41
N VAL A 35 5.76 -0.07 -5.26
CA VAL A 35 4.97 -0.42 -4.07
C VAL A 35 4.89 -1.93 -3.88
N GLU A 36 4.64 -2.74 -4.91
CA GLU A 36 4.69 -4.20 -4.79
C GLU A 36 6.10 -4.69 -4.43
N ARG A 37 7.15 -4.02 -4.94
CA ARG A 37 8.54 -4.34 -4.59
C ARG A 37 8.90 -3.91 -3.17
N MET A 38 8.42 -2.75 -2.71
CA MET A 38 8.59 -2.28 -1.34
C MET A 38 7.83 -3.15 -0.35
N ILE A 39 6.59 -3.53 -0.67
CA ILE A 39 5.81 -4.47 0.14
C ILE A 39 6.47 -5.83 0.11
N ALA A 40 6.97 -6.34 -1.03
CA ALA A 40 7.71 -7.60 -1.07
C ALA A 40 9.02 -7.55 -0.26
N GLN A 41 9.74 -6.43 -0.22
CA GLN A 41 10.92 -6.24 0.62
C GLN A 41 10.57 -6.18 2.12
N LEU A 42 9.49 -5.50 2.49
CA LEU A 42 9.00 -5.41 3.88
C LEU A 42 8.35 -6.72 4.36
N GLN A 43 7.63 -7.42 3.48
CA GLN A 43 6.96 -8.70 3.74
C GLN A 43 7.97 -9.85 3.72
N GLY A 44 9.02 -9.78 2.88
CA GLY A 44 10.16 -10.69 2.94
C GLY A 44 10.89 -10.64 4.29
N HIS A 45 11.04 -9.46 4.89
CA HIS A 45 11.58 -9.31 6.25
C HIS A 45 10.68 -9.90 7.34
N ASN A 46 9.35 -9.87 7.18
CA ASN A 46 8.41 -10.48 8.13
C ASN A 46 8.27 -12.00 7.95
N THR A 47 8.49 -12.50 6.73
CA THR A 47 8.37 -13.94 6.45
C THR A 47 9.54 -14.73 7.05
N GLU A 48 10.74 -14.15 7.16
CA GLU A 48 11.87 -14.79 7.86
C GLU A 48 11.64 -14.92 9.37
N ALA A 49 10.98 -13.95 10.00
CA ALA A 49 10.60 -14.03 11.41
C ALA A 49 9.48 -15.06 11.59
N THR A 50 8.39 -15.00 10.81
CA THR A 50 7.27 -15.94 10.93
C THR A 50 7.62 -17.37 10.51
N ALA A 51 8.52 -17.59 9.55
CA ALA A 51 9.00 -18.94 9.19
C ALA A 51 9.81 -19.59 10.32
N ARG A 52 10.53 -18.80 11.13
CA ARG A 52 11.24 -19.30 12.32
C ARG A 52 10.31 -19.55 13.51
N PHE A 53 9.21 -18.80 13.62
CA PHE A 53 8.20 -19.01 14.68
C PHE A 53 7.14 -20.08 14.33
N GLY A 54 6.85 -20.33 13.05
CA GLY A 54 5.90 -21.35 12.59
C GLY A 54 6.50 -22.73 12.34
N GLY A 55 7.82 -22.84 12.24
CA GLY A 55 8.54 -24.10 11.99
C GLY A 55 8.98 -24.88 13.24
N SER A 56 8.55 -24.49 14.45
CA SER A 56 9.02 -25.11 15.71
C SER A 56 7.92 -25.61 16.66
N SER A 57 6.64 -25.66 16.24
CA SER A 57 5.53 -25.91 17.18
C SER A 57 4.48 -26.95 16.79
N GLY A 58 4.68 -27.82 15.79
CA GLY A 58 3.68 -28.88 15.58
C GLY A 58 4.04 -29.95 14.56
N GLY A 59 4.37 -31.14 15.04
CA GLY A 59 4.68 -32.35 14.25
C GLY A 59 6.07 -32.23 13.65
N ASP A 60 7.09 -32.96 14.10
CA ASP A 60 7.28 -34.35 13.73
C ASP A 60 8.19 -35.04 14.77
N ILE A 61 7.61 -35.54 15.87
CA ILE A 61 8.25 -36.57 16.70
C ILE A 61 7.53 -37.87 16.39
N GLY A 62 7.84 -38.44 15.22
CA GLY A 62 7.16 -39.63 14.71
C GLY A 62 7.73 -40.06 13.37
N GLY A 63 8.94 -40.63 13.36
CA GLY A 63 9.41 -41.32 12.16
C GLY A 63 10.92 -41.37 12.00
N SER A 64 11.43 -42.60 12.12
CA SER A 64 12.58 -43.17 11.41
C SER A 64 14.01 -42.89 11.87
N VAL A 65 14.69 -44.02 12.14
CA VAL A 65 16.12 -44.33 12.31
C VAL A 65 16.70 -44.15 13.71
#